data_AF-A0A7W6TUI0-F1
#
_entry.id   AF-A0A7W6TUI0-F1
#
_cell.length_a   1.000
_cell.length_b   1.000
_cell.length_c   1.000
_cell.angle_alpha   90.00
_cell.angle_beta   90.00
_cell.angle_gamma   90.00
#
_symmetry.space_group_name_H-M   'P 1'
#
loop_
_entity.id
_entity.type
_entity.pdbx_description
1 polymer ?
#
loop_
_entity_poly.entity_id
_entity_poly.type
_entity_poly.pdbx_seq_one_letter_code
_entity_poly.pdbx_strand_id
1 'polypeptide(L)'
;MNMLPGPAQAAAIGLSVALPLLLLCYARIAATGGSGRRFRLGCITVLALYAIACLALPGQRRYDDVLGGLFLLATAMMFFYILFSLLAWGFTLTLLTALVKAGRPLTLQQWAVAYMQGGDLGTFTHNRLKLLVGAGMVITADGRLAPTAKGVAVARLVKLVRLSTGLG
;
A
#
# COMPACT_ATOMS: atom_id res chain seq x y z
N MET A 1 -32.37 17.49 10.23
CA MET A 1 -31.01 17.81 9.73
C MET A 1 -30.77 16.95 8.50
N ASN A 2 -30.61 17.54 7.32
CA ASN A 2 -30.26 16.75 6.12
C ASN A 2 -28.77 16.38 6.21
N MET A 3 -28.48 15.10 6.41
CA MET A 3 -27.13 14.53 6.50
C MET A 3 -26.47 14.28 5.12
N LEU A 4 -26.94 14.96 4.08
CA LEU A 4 -26.41 14.77 2.73
C LEU A 4 -25.07 15.52 2.62
N PRO A 5 -24.01 14.87 2.12
CA PRO A 5 -22.72 15.53 1.92
C PRO A 5 -22.90 16.68 0.92
N GLY A 6 -22.21 17.78 1.17
CA GLY A 6 -22.15 18.87 0.21
C GLY A 6 -21.44 18.43 -1.09
N PRO A 7 -21.56 19.21 -2.17
CA PRO A 7 -21.00 18.86 -3.47
C PRO A 7 -19.48 18.62 -3.44
N ALA A 8 -18.71 19.37 -2.63
CA ALA A 8 -17.28 19.16 -2.50
C ALA A 8 -16.99 17.85 -1.75
N GLN A 9 -17.67 17.58 -0.63
CA GLN A 9 -17.54 16.31 0.08
C GLN A 9 -17.92 15.11 -0.79
N ALA A 10 -18.99 15.21 -1.58
CA ALA A 10 -19.40 14.14 -2.50
C ALA A 10 -18.32 13.88 -3.56
N ALA A 11 -17.73 14.93 -4.13
CA ALA A 11 -16.60 14.82 -5.06
C ALA A 11 -15.38 14.17 -4.40
N ALA A 12 -15.05 14.56 -3.16
CA ALA A 12 -13.94 13.97 -2.40
C ALA A 12 -14.15 12.47 -2.14
N ILE A 13 -15.38 12.05 -1.80
CA ILE A 13 -15.72 10.64 -1.62
C ILE A 13 -15.55 9.88 -2.94
N GLY A 14 -16.08 10.42 -4.04
CA GLY A 14 -15.92 9.83 -5.37
C GLY A 14 -14.45 9.66 -5.77
N LEU A 15 -13.64 10.70 -5.57
CA LEU A 15 -12.20 10.67 -5.86
C LEU A 15 -11.44 9.72 -4.95
N SER A 16 -11.84 9.58 -3.68
CA SER A 16 -11.25 8.62 -2.74
C SER A 16 -11.44 7.17 -3.20
N VAL A 17 -12.63 6.85 -3.73
CA VAL A 17 -12.92 5.53 -4.32
C VAL A 17 -12.22 5.35 -5.68
N ALA A 18 -12.06 6.44 -6.45
CA ALA A 18 -11.41 6.40 -7.76
C ALA A 18 -9.87 6.30 -7.69
N LEU A 19 -9.25 6.73 -6.59
CA LEU A 19 -7.79 6.70 -6.39
C LEU A 19 -7.15 5.33 -6.71
N PRO A 20 -7.63 4.18 -6.17
CA PRO A 20 -7.05 2.88 -6.50
C PRO A 20 -7.18 2.51 -7.99
N LEU A 21 -8.28 2.90 -8.66
CA LEU A 21 -8.46 2.70 -10.10
C LEU A 21 -7.46 3.54 -10.90
N LEU A 22 -7.22 4.77 -10.45
CA LEU A 22 -6.27 5.68 -11.07
C LEU A 22 -4.82 5.18 -10.91
N LEU A 23 -4.47 4.62 -9.75
CA LEU A 23 -3.17 3.98 -9.52
C LEU A 23 -2.98 2.73 -10.38
N LEU A 24 -4.03 1.94 -10.61
CA LEU A 24 -4.02 0.81 -11.55
C LEU A 24 -3.74 1.26 -12.98
N CYS A 25 -4.38 2.35 -13.42
CA CYS A 25 -4.10 2.93 -14.74
C CYS A 25 -2.64 3.36 -14.85
N TYR A 26 -2.09 4.05 -13.84
CA TYR A 26 -0.68 4.44 -13.85
C TYR A 26 0.28 3.24 -13.80
N ALA A 27 -0.07 2.15 -13.12
CA ALA A 27 0.74 0.93 -13.10
C ALA A 27 0.92 0.30 -14.49
N ARG A 28 -0.07 0.46 -15.39
CA ARG A 28 0.02 -0.03 -16.78
C ARG A 28 0.85 0.87 -17.70
N ILE A 29 1.12 2.10 -17.30
CA ILE A 29 1.90 3.04 -18.11
C ILE A 29 3.36 2.90 -17.73
N ALA A 30 4.15 2.21 -18.57
CA ALA A 30 5.57 1.95 -18.34
C ALA A 30 6.39 3.24 -18.09
N ALA A 31 6.00 4.35 -18.71
CA ALA A 31 6.68 5.65 -18.59
C ALA A 31 6.59 6.29 -17.19
N THR A 32 5.72 5.82 -16.30
CA THR A 32 5.51 6.43 -14.96
C THR A 32 6.60 6.11 -13.95
N GLY A 33 7.55 5.22 -14.29
CA GLY A 33 8.69 4.87 -13.44
C GLY A 33 8.32 3.98 -12.24
N GLY A 34 9.07 4.11 -11.14
CA GLY A 34 8.91 3.27 -9.94
C GLY A 34 7.60 3.48 -9.18
N SER A 35 7.19 2.48 -8.39
CA SER A 35 5.91 2.44 -7.68
C SER A 35 5.64 3.66 -6.78
N GLY A 36 6.68 4.19 -6.10
CA GLY A 36 6.55 5.41 -5.29
C GLY A 36 6.24 6.66 -6.12
N ARG A 37 6.74 6.76 -7.35
CA ARG A 37 6.42 7.87 -8.26
C ARG A 37 4.97 7.78 -8.74
N ARG A 38 4.49 6.57 -9.06
CA ARG A 38 3.09 6.32 -9.45
C ARG A 38 2.11 6.73 -8.36
N PHE A 39 2.39 6.36 -7.11
CA PHE A 39 1.56 6.76 -5.97
C PHE A 39 1.48 8.29 -5.82
N ARG A 40 2.63 8.98 -5.90
CA ARG A 40 2.66 10.45 -5.86
C ARG A 40 1.89 11.10 -7.01
N LEU A 41 2.02 10.59 -8.23
CA LEU A 41 1.25 11.07 -9.38
C LEU A 41 -0.25 10.88 -9.14
N GLY A 42 -0.67 9.72 -8.61
CA GLY A 42 -2.07 9.48 -8.26
C GLY A 42 -2.63 10.50 -7.27
N CYS A 43 -1.89 10.75 -6.19
CA CYS A 43 -2.21 11.77 -5.19
C CYS A 43 -2.35 13.17 -5.78
N ILE A 44 -1.39 13.59 -6.61
CA ILE A 44 -1.43 14.91 -7.27
C ILE A 44 -2.65 15.01 -8.19
N THR A 45 -2.94 13.96 -8.97
CA THR A 45 -4.08 13.96 -9.89
C THR A 45 -5.40 14.06 -9.15
N VAL A 46 -5.62 13.32 -8.06
CA VAL A 46 -6.88 13.43 -7.30
C VAL A 46 -7.01 14.78 -6.59
N LEU A 47 -5.92 15.38 -6.12
CA LEU A 47 -5.94 16.74 -5.56
C LEU A 47 -6.28 17.79 -6.64
N ALA A 48 -5.70 17.66 -7.83
CA ALA A 48 -6.01 18.54 -8.96
C ALA A 48 -7.47 18.41 -9.39
N LEU A 49 -7.98 17.18 -9.51
CA LEU A 49 -9.39 16.93 -9.82
C LEU A 49 -10.32 17.46 -8.72
N TYR A 50 -9.94 17.35 -7.46
CA TYR A 50 -10.70 17.91 -6.35
C TYR A 50 -10.78 19.44 -6.41
N ALA A 51 -9.65 20.09 -6.68
CA ALA A 51 -9.61 21.55 -6.87
C ALA A 51 -10.48 21.98 -8.06
N ILE A 52 -10.40 21.26 -9.20
CA ILE A 52 -11.28 21.50 -10.35
C ILE A 52 -12.74 21.30 -9.97
N ALA A 53 -13.08 20.25 -9.23
CA ALA A 53 -14.45 19.99 -8.79
C ALA A 53 -15.00 21.11 -7.89
N CYS A 54 -14.18 21.65 -6.99
CA CYS A 54 -14.57 22.79 -6.13
C CYS A 54 -14.87 24.06 -6.94
N LEU A 55 -14.22 24.24 -8.09
CA LEU A 55 -14.42 25.40 -8.97
C LEU A 55 -15.55 25.17 -9.99
N ALA A 56 -15.65 23.98 -10.56
CA ALA A 56 -16.52 23.69 -11.70
C ALA A 56 -17.91 23.16 -11.30
N LEU A 57 -18.05 22.52 -10.13
CA LEU A 57 -19.35 21.97 -9.74
C LEU A 57 -20.32 23.09 -9.34
N PRO A 58 -21.58 23.01 -9.78
CA PRO A 58 -22.61 23.97 -9.39
C PRO A 58 -23.00 23.75 -7.93
N GLY A 59 -23.09 24.84 -7.17
CA GLY A 59 -23.50 24.81 -5.76
C GLY A 59 -22.92 25.97 -4.96
N GLN A 60 -23.45 26.19 -3.75
CA GLN A 60 -22.86 27.15 -2.82
C GLN A 60 -21.52 26.60 -2.31
N ARG A 61 -20.44 27.34 -2.55
CA ARG A 61 -19.10 27.01 -2.08
C ARG A 61 -18.96 27.41 -0.61
N ARG A 62 -19.54 26.60 0.27
CA ARG A 62 -19.36 26.80 1.69
C ARG A 62 -17.98 26.28 2.12
N TYR A 63 -17.28 27.08 2.92
CA TYR A 63 -15.92 26.78 3.34
C TYR A 63 -15.81 25.45 4.12
N ASP A 64 -16.82 25.16 4.94
CA ASP A 64 -16.94 23.90 5.70
C ASP A 64 -17.06 22.66 4.81
N ASP A 65 -17.78 22.75 3.70
CA ASP A 65 -17.90 21.66 2.72
C ASP A 65 -16.56 21.38 2.02
N VAL A 66 -15.90 22.44 1.54
CA VAL A 66 -14.60 22.32 0.85
C VAL A 66 -13.51 21.79 1.79
N LEU A 67 -13.45 22.29 3.03
CA LEU A 67 -12.46 21.84 4.00
C LEU A 67 -12.75 20.41 4.47
N GLY A 68 -14.02 20.07 4.69
CA GLY A 68 -14.44 18.70 5.03
C GLY A 68 -14.11 17.69 3.93
N GLY A 69 -14.37 18.03 2.67
CA GLY A 69 -13.99 17.19 1.54
C GLY A 69 -12.47 17.01 1.41
N LEU A 70 -11.68 18.05 1.67
CA LEU A 70 -10.22 17.94 1.67
C LEU A 70 -9.72 16.98 2.75
N PHE A 71 -10.27 17.05 3.97
CA PHE A 71 -9.91 16.12 5.04
C PHE A 71 -10.34 14.68 4.75
N LEU A 72 -11.50 14.48 4.13
CA LEU A 72 -11.93 13.15 3.68
C LEU A 72 -10.94 12.57 2.66
N LEU A 73 -10.58 13.36 1.65
CA LEU A 73 -9.64 12.94 0.62
C LEU A 73 -8.24 12.67 1.21
N ALA A 74 -7.74 13.55 2.08
CA ALA A 74 -6.46 13.36 2.77
C ALA A 74 -6.45 12.09 3.61
N THR A 75 -7.54 11.79 4.31
CA THR A 75 -7.69 10.56 5.10
C THR A 75 -7.63 9.32 4.21
N ALA A 76 -8.34 9.33 3.07
CA ALA A 76 -8.28 8.24 2.11
C ALA A 76 -6.86 8.05 1.54
N MET A 77 -6.21 9.14 1.15
CA MET A 77 -4.83 9.12 0.67
C MET A 77 -3.86 8.55 1.71
N MET A 78 -4.02 8.95 2.99
CA MET A 78 -3.21 8.44 4.09
C MET A 78 -3.43 6.95 4.30
N PHE A 79 -4.68 6.48 4.26
CA PHE A 79 -5.01 5.06 4.35
C PHE A 79 -4.33 4.25 3.23
N PHE A 80 -4.47 4.67 1.96
CA PHE A 80 -3.82 3.99 0.85
C PHE A 80 -2.29 4.10 0.91
N TYR A 81 -1.75 5.20 1.43
CA TYR A 81 -0.31 5.35 1.65
C TYR A 81 0.23 4.37 2.69
N ILE A 82 -0.51 4.13 3.78
CA ILE A 82 -0.15 3.14 4.79
C ILE A 82 -0.13 1.74 4.16
N LEU A 83 -1.17 1.38 3.41
CA LEU A 83 -1.22 0.08 2.71
C LEU A 83 -0.07 -0.09 1.71
N PHE A 84 0.18 0.94 0.89
CA PHE A 84 1.33 0.98 -0.01
C PHE A 84 2.63 0.81 0.75
N SER A 85 2.80 1.51 1.88
CA SER A 85 4.02 1.50 2.66
C SER A 85 4.31 0.13 3.27
N LEU A 86 3.29 -0.50 3.85
CA LEU A 86 3.39 -1.85 4.41
C LEU A 86 3.82 -2.87 3.35
N LEU A 87 3.30 -2.76 2.13
CA LEU A 87 3.57 -3.71 1.05
C LEU A 87 4.87 -3.46 0.29
N ALA A 88 5.20 -2.19 0.02
CA ALA A 88 6.36 -1.81 -0.77
C ALA A 88 7.64 -1.77 0.07
N TRP A 89 7.54 -1.37 1.35
CA TRP A 89 8.70 -1.04 2.16
C TRP A 89 8.93 -2.01 3.32
N GLY A 90 8.01 -2.92 3.66
CA GLY A 90 8.21 -3.82 4.81
C GLY A 90 9.51 -4.64 4.75
N PHE A 91 9.77 -5.28 3.61
CA PHE A 91 11.02 -6.04 3.38
C PHE A 91 12.23 -5.10 3.21
N THR A 92 12.08 -4.05 2.41
CA THR A 92 13.12 -3.07 2.08
C THR A 92 13.64 -2.32 3.31
N LEU A 93 12.76 -1.91 4.22
CA LEU A 93 13.12 -1.25 5.48
C LEU A 93 13.79 -2.22 6.43
N THR A 94 13.36 -3.49 6.47
CA THR A 94 14.03 -4.49 7.32
C THR A 94 15.46 -4.73 6.83
N LEU A 95 15.66 -4.79 5.52
CA LEU A 95 16.98 -4.85 4.88
C LEU A 95 17.84 -3.61 5.16
N LEU A 96 17.29 -2.40 5.01
CA LEU A 96 17.99 -1.16 5.35
C LEU A 96 18.35 -1.09 6.84
N THR A 97 17.42 -1.49 7.72
CA THR A 97 17.65 -1.51 9.17
C THR A 97 18.77 -2.47 9.56
N ALA A 98 18.91 -3.60 8.86
CA ALA A 98 20.04 -4.52 9.06
C ALA A 98 21.38 -3.86 8.73
N LEU A 99 21.43 -3.04 7.67
CA LEU A 99 22.62 -2.26 7.31
C LEU A 99 22.92 -1.16 8.35
N VAL A 100 21.90 -0.39 8.75
CA VAL A 100 22.04 0.68 9.75
C VAL A 100 22.52 0.13 11.09
N LYS A 101 21.94 -0.99 11.55
CA LYS A 101 22.33 -1.65 12.80
C LYS A 101 23.76 -2.18 12.80
N ALA A 102 24.30 -2.53 11.63
CA ALA A 102 25.68 -2.99 11.56
C ALA A 102 26.69 -1.87 11.83
N GLY A 103 26.29 -0.60 11.68
CA GLY A 103 27.12 0.57 12.00
C GLY A 103 28.40 0.71 11.17
N ARG A 104 28.55 -0.11 10.12
CA ARG A 104 29.72 -0.15 9.23
C ARG A 104 29.32 -0.56 7.82
N PRO A 105 30.09 -0.19 6.79
CA PRO A 105 29.89 -0.72 5.44
C PRO A 105 29.95 -2.25 5.44
N LEU A 106 29.00 -2.90 4.77
CA LEU A 106 28.94 -4.35 4.61
C LEU A 106 29.09 -4.74 3.15
N THR A 107 29.71 -5.88 2.89
CA THR A 107 29.59 -6.53 1.57
C THR A 107 28.18 -7.10 1.39
N LEU A 108 27.81 -7.43 0.15
CA LEU A 108 26.47 -7.97 -0.15
C LEU A 108 26.20 -9.29 0.61
N GLN A 109 27.20 -10.17 0.75
CA GLN A 109 27.06 -11.39 1.55
C GLN A 109 26.87 -11.10 3.04
N GLN A 110 27.66 -10.17 3.60
CA GLN A 110 27.56 -9.78 5.01
C GLN A 110 26.21 -9.14 5.33
N TRP A 111 25.69 -8.35 4.40
CA TRP A 111 24.37 -7.74 4.51
C TRP A 111 23.24 -8.77 4.49
N ALA A 112 23.31 -9.77 3.60
CA ALA A 112 22.35 -10.86 3.57
C ALA A 112 22.34 -11.65 4.89
N VAL A 113 23.53 -11.96 5.44
CA VAL A 113 23.66 -12.64 6.74
C VAL A 113 23.11 -11.77 7.88
N ALA A 114 23.39 -10.46 7.88
CA ALA A 114 22.85 -9.53 8.86
C ALA A 114 21.31 -9.45 8.82
N TYR A 115 20.72 -9.44 7.62
CA TYR A 115 19.26 -9.50 7.43
C TYR A 115 18.66 -10.82 7.92
N MET A 116 19.35 -11.94 7.70
CA MET A 116 18.99 -13.26 8.24
C MET A 116 19.29 -13.41 9.74
N GLN A 117 19.71 -12.35 10.42
CA GLN A 117 20.07 -12.32 11.85
C GLN A 117 21.15 -13.36 12.22
N GLY A 118 22.12 -13.57 11.34
CA GLY A 118 23.20 -14.55 11.54
C GLY A 118 22.82 -15.99 11.22
N GLY A 119 21.57 -16.26 10.84
CA GLY A 119 21.14 -17.56 10.33
C GLY A 119 21.46 -17.76 8.84
N ASP A 120 21.28 -18.99 8.38
CA ASP A 120 21.29 -19.33 6.96
C ASP A 120 19.89 -19.19 6.34
N LEU A 121 19.81 -19.37 5.01
CA LEU A 121 18.53 -19.32 4.29
C LEU A 121 17.51 -20.35 4.83
N GLY A 122 18.00 -21.50 5.31
CA GLY A 122 17.19 -22.54 5.94
C GLY A 122 16.51 -22.04 7.21
N THR A 123 17.27 -21.43 8.11
CA THR A 123 16.79 -20.85 9.38
C THR A 123 15.78 -19.72 9.13
N PHE A 124 16.07 -18.83 8.18
CA PHE A 124 15.14 -17.77 7.77
C PHE A 124 13.83 -18.36 7.25
N THR A 125 13.90 -19.33 6.35
CA THR A 125 12.72 -19.99 5.75
C THR A 125 11.91 -20.72 6.81
N HIS A 126 12.57 -21.42 7.73
CA HIS A 126 11.92 -22.11 8.85
C HIS A 126 11.16 -21.13 9.75
N ASN A 127 11.77 -20.01 10.12
CA ASN A 127 11.14 -18.98 10.95
C ASN A 127 9.92 -18.35 10.26
N ARG A 128 10.01 -18.05 8.97
CA ARG A 128 8.86 -17.52 8.20
C ARG A 128 7.76 -18.57 8.02
N LEU A 129 8.12 -19.83 7.79
CA LEU A 129 7.17 -20.94 7.69
C LEU A 129 6.44 -21.15 9.01
N LYS A 130 7.14 -21.10 10.16
CA LYS A 130 6.52 -21.19 11.48
C LYS A 130 5.44 -20.13 11.69
N LEU A 131 5.65 -18.90 11.20
CA LEU A 131 4.64 -17.84 11.25
C LEU A 131 3.44 -18.15 10.34
N LEU A 132 3.67 -18.65 9.12
CA LEU A 132 2.60 -19.01 8.19
C LEU A 132 1.74 -20.18 8.71
N VAL A 133 2.37 -21.18 9.32
CA VAL A 133 1.71 -22.32 9.96
C VAL A 133 0.97 -21.86 11.22
N GLY A 134 1.63 -21.08 12.09
CA GLY A 134 1.01 -20.55 13.32
C GLY A 134 -0.18 -19.63 13.06
N ALA A 135 -0.19 -18.93 11.93
CA ALA A 135 -1.34 -18.13 11.48
C ALA A 135 -2.43 -18.96 10.76
N GLY A 136 -2.23 -20.27 10.58
CA GLY A 136 -3.15 -21.17 9.89
C GLY A 136 -3.26 -20.93 8.38
N MET A 137 -2.24 -20.32 7.77
CA MET A 137 -2.22 -19.99 6.33
C MET A 137 -1.60 -21.10 5.47
N VAL A 138 -0.76 -21.94 6.06
CA VAL A 138 -0.08 -23.06 5.39
C VAL A 138 -0.21 -24.30 6.26
N ILE A 139 -0.39 -25.44 5.63
CA ILE A 139 -0.31 -26.77 6.25
C ILE A 139 0.88 -27.54 5.69
N THR A 140 1.48 -28.36 6.54
CA THR A 140 2.51 -29.34 6.20
C THR A 140 1.87 -30.73 6.21
N ALA A 141 1.80 -31.39 5.05
CA ALA A 141 1.31 -32.76 4.92
C ALA A 141 2.26 -33.54 4.01
N ASP A 142 2.70 -34.74 4.43
CA ASP A 142 3.57 -35.64 3.66
C ASP A 142 4.87 -34.99 3.14
N GLY A 143 5.50 -34.15 3.95
CA GLY A 143 6.71 -33.42 3.56
C GLY A 143 6.48 -32.32 2.52
N ARG A 144 5.21 -31.99 2.21
CA ARG A 144 4.82 -30.94 1.26
C ARG A 144 4.15 -29.77 1.98
N LEU A 145 4.29 -28.59 1.39
CA LEU A 145 3.64 -27.36 1.84
C LEU A 145 2.43 -27.08 0.96
N ALA A 146 1.25 -26.91 1.56
CA ALA A 146 0.04 -26.51 0.85
C ALA A 146 -0.62 -25.30 1.54
N PRO A 147 -1.16 -24.34 0.78
CA PRO A 147 -1.92 -23.24 1.37
C PRO A 147 -3.28 -23.74 1.88
N THR A 148 -3.74 -23.20 3.00
CA THR A 148 -5.12 -23.40 3.47
C THR A 148 -6.08 -22.50 2.69
N ALA A 149 -7.39 -22.72 2.82
CA ALA A 149 -8.40 -21.78 2.29
C ALA A 149 -8.17 -20.34 2.81
N LYS A 150 -7.81 -20.20 4.10
CA LYS A 150 -7.41 -18.93 4.70
C LYS A 150 -6.16 -18.35 4.04
N GLY A 151 -5.12 -19.17 3.82
CA GLY A 151 -3.90 -18.76 3.12
C GLY A 151 -4.18 -18.26 1.70
N VAL A 152 -5.03 -18.96 0.94
CA VAL A 152 -5.46 -18.53 -0.39
C VAL A 152 -6.22 -17.20 -0.35
N ALA A 153 -7.14 -17.02 0.61
CA ALA A 153 -7.88 -15.78 0.78
C ALA A 153 -6.96 -14.58 1.10
N VAL A 154 -6.02 -14.76 2.03
CA VAL A 154 -5.03 -13.72 2.39
C VAL A 154 -4.12 -13.42 1.20
N ALA A 155 -3.65 -14.43 0.46
CA ALA A 155 -2.82 -14.22 -0.73
C ALA A 155 -3.56 -13.42 -1.83
N ARG A 156 -4.85 -13.71 -2.05
CA ARG A 156 -5.70 -12.94 -2.98
C ARG A 156 -5.92 -11.51 -2.51
N LEU A 157 -6.14 -11.30 -1.21
CA LEU A 157 -6.27 -9.97 -0.62
C LEU A 157 -4.97 -9.17 -0.82
N VAL A 158 -3.82 -9.74 -0.48
CA VAL A 158 -2.51 -9.09 -0.70
C VAL A 158 -2.30 -8.74 -2.17
N LYS A 159 -2.67 -9.62 -3.10
CA LYS A 159 -2.63 -9.34 -4.54
C LYS A 159 -3.52 -8.16 -4.91
N LEU A 160 -4.74 -8.10 -4.38
CA LEU A 160 -5.67 -6.99 -4.61
C LEU A 160 -5.14 -5.67 -4.05
N VAL A 161 -4.59 -5.68 -2.83
CA VAL A 161 -4.01 -4.46 -2.25
C VAL A 161 -2.83 -3.99 -3.09
N ARG A 162 -1.89 -4.88 -3.47
CA ARG A 162 -0.78 -4.53 -4.37
C ARG A 162 -1.24 -3.91 -5.68
N LEU A 163 -2.29 -4.47 -6.28
CA LEU A 163 -2.92 -3.93 -7.48
C LEU A 163 -3.48 -2.53 -7.22
N SER A 164 -4.30 -2.35 -6.18
CA SER A 164 -4.91 -1.06 -5.82
C SER A 164 -3.90 0.02 -5.46
N THR A 165 -2.70 -0.34 -5.01
CA THR A 165 -1.62 0.59 -4.67
C THR A 165 -0.58 0.76 -5.79
N GLY A 166 -0.80 0.16 -6.97
CA GLY A 166 0.10 0.27 -8.14
C GLY A 166 1.45 -0.45 -8.00
N LEU A 167 1.51 -1.46 -7.12
CA LEU A 167 2.68 -2.33 -6.88
C LEU A 167 2.62 -3.65 -7.68
N GLY A 168 1.46 -4.00 -8.22
CA GLY A 168 1.21 -5.26 -8.95
C GLY A 168 1.25 -5.11 -10.47
#